data_AF-A0A9D7LDN5-F1
#
_entry.id   AF-A0A9D7LDN5-F1
#
_cell.length_a   1.000
_cell.length_b   1.000
_cell.length_c   1.000
_cell.angle_alpha   90.00
_cell.angle_beta   90.00
_cell.angle_gamma   90.00
#
_symmetry.space_group_name_H-M   'P 1'
#
loop_
_entity.id
_entity.type
_entity.pdbx_description
1 polymer ?
#
loop_
_entity_poly.entity_id
_entity_poly.type
_entity_poly.pdbx_seq_one_letter_code
_entity_poly.pdbx_strand_id
1 'polypeptide(L)'
;MQFPSAKVASPWDDVAAIYRRICLLRCRGESIAAARLTDHELPRALAKITPAEGETAAFITYRDGLFQMEEERVHNALAVAELLAPLLLDRMTENALSAPAGAARRLFPDRSPAPVATKPVDIADMIDCVLAQQRSVNRGRP
;
A
#
# COMPACT_ATOMS: atom_id res chain seq x y z
N MET A 1 11.42 -6.85 24.04
CA MET A 1 10.60 -6.41 22.89
C MET A 1 10.46 -7.60 21.97
N GLN A 2 9.25 -8.15 21.85
CA GLN A 2 9.00 -9.36 21.08
C GLN A 2 8.49 -8.93 19.70
N PHE A 3 9.28 -9.15 18.65
CA PHE A 3 8.87 -8.87 17.29
C PHE A 3 7.76 -9.84 16.88
N PRO A 4 6.69 -9.40 16.19
CA PRO A 4 5.63 -10.29 15.77
C PRO A 4 6.20 -11.33 14.80
N SER A 5 6.12 -12.60 15.18
CA SER A 5 6.43 -13.74 14.33
C SER A 5 5.63 -13.60 13.03
N ALA A 6 6.31 -13.61 11.89
CA ALA A 6 5.67 -13.61 10.59
C ALA A 6 4.73 -14.83 10.52
N LYS A 7 3.42 -14.60 10.53
CA LYS A 7 2.45 -15.66 10.24
C LYS A 7 2.71 -16.10 8.80
N VAL A 8 2.91 -17.39 8.59
CA VAL A 8 2.98 -17.96 7.24
C VAL A 8 1.66 -17.60 6.54
N ALA A 9 1.78 -16.87 5.42
CA ALA A 9 0.61 -16.43 4.67
C ALA A 9 -0.19 -17.64 4.18
N SER A 10 -1.49 -17.61 4.42
CA SER A 10 -2.41 -18.62 3.90
C SER A 10 -2.46 -18.48 2.38
N PRO A 11 -2.51 -19.57 1.61
CA PRO A 11 -2.67 -19.45 0.17
C PRO A 11 -4.05 -18.86 -0.23
N TRP A 12 -5.01 -18.81 0.70
CA TRP A 12 -6.26 -18.04 0.54
C TRP A 12 -6.07 -16.53 0.65
N ASP A 13 -4.98 -16.04 1.24
CA ASP A 13 -4.73 -14.61 1.38
C ASP A 13 -4.54 -13.94 0.01
N ASP A 14 -3.89 -14.64 -0.93
CA ASP A 14 -3.73 -14.18 -2.32
C ASP A 14 -5.09 -14.08 -3.04
N VAL A 15 -5.95 -15.08 -2.86
CA VAL A 15 -7.31 -15.09 -3.41
C VAL A 15 -8.14 -13.95 -2.84
N ALA A 16 -8.08 -13.74 -1.52
CA ALA A 16 -8.76 -12.65 -0.84
C ALA A 16 -8.27 -11.28 -1.34
N ALA A 17 -6.96 -11.10 -1.50
CA ALA A 17 -6.38 -9.85 -2.00
C ALA A 17 -6.82 -9.54 -3.44
N ILE A 18 -6.82 -10.53 -4.33
CA ILE A 18 -7.29 -10.37 -5.71
C ILE A 18 -8.79 -10.04 -5.73
N TYR A 19 -9.60 -10.78 -4.97
CA TYR A 19 -11.05 -10.55 -4.93
C TYR A 19 -11.40 -9.18 -4.35
N ARG A 20 -10.75 -8.76 -3.26
CA ARG A 20 -10.88 -7.40 -2.70
C ARG A 20 -10.55 -6.32 -3.74
N ARG A 21 -9.50 -6.53 -4.54
CA ARG A 21 -9.13 -5.61 -5.63
C ARG A 21 -10.21 -5.57 -6.71
N ILE A 22 -10.80 -6.70 -7.06
CA ILE A 22 -11.95 -6.76 -7.99
C ILE A 22 -13.11 -5.92 -7.47
N CYS A 23 -13.51 -6.09 -6.20
CA CYS A 23 -14.58 -5.30 -5.59
C CYS A 23 -14.28 -3.79 -5.66
N LEU A 24 -13.06 -3.38 -5.28
CA LEU A 24 -12.65 -1.97 -5.35
C LEU A 24 -12.72 -1.39 -6.76
N LEU A 25 -12.28 -2.14 -7.77
CA LEU A 25 -12.35 -1.71 -9.17
C LEU A 25 -13.81 -1.57 -9.65
N ARG A 26 -14.68 -2.50 -9.26
CA ARG A 26 -16.12 -2.43 -9.57
C ARG A 26 -16.76 -1.19 -8.95
N CYS A 27 -16.49 -0.90 -7.68
CA CYS A 27 -17.00 0.30 -7.02
C CYS A 27 -16.51 1.61 -7.69
N ARG A 28 -15.34 1.59 -8.34
CA ARG A 28 -14.80 2.73 -9.10
C ARG A 28 -15.30 2.81 -10.55
N GLY A 29 -16.11 1.85 -11.01
CA GLY A 29 -16.55 1.77 -12.40
C GLY A 29 -15.47 1.28 -13.38
N GLU A 30 -14.35 0.74 -12.89
CA GLU A 30 -13.24 0.23 -13.71
C GLU A 30 -13.52 -1.21 -14.21
N SER A 31 -14.63 -1.40 -14.94
CA SER A 31 -15.16 -2.71 -15.31
C SER A 31 -14.19 -3.57 -16.14
N ILE A 32 -13.41 -2.96 -17.05
CA ILE A 32 -12.43 -3.68 -17.88
C ILE A 32 -11.31 -4.25 -17.01
N ALA A 33 -10.80 -3.47 -16.05
CA ALA A 33 -9.75 -3.93 -15.15
C ALA A 33 -10.27 -5.01 -14.20
N ALA A 34 -11.49 -4.85 -13.68
CA ALA A 34 -12.15 -5.87 -12.86
C ALA A 34 -12.36 -7.18 -13.63
N ALA A 35 -12.79 -7.11 -14.89
CA ALA A 35 -12.97 -8.28 -15.76
C ALA A 35 -11.64 -9.01 -15.97
N ARG A 36 -10.55 -8.29 -16.30
CA ARG A 36 -9.22 -8.92 -16.45
C ARG A 36 -8.77 -9.71 -15.23
N LEU A 37 -9.00 -9.19 -14.02
CA LEU A 37 -8.70 -9.90 -12.79
C LEU A 37 -9.61 -11.12 -12.59
N THR A 38 -10.91 -10.97 -12.89
CA THR A 38 -11.92 -12.02 -12.77
C THR A 38 -11.64 -13.19 -13.74
N ASP A 39 -11.20 -12.89 -14.96
CA ASP A 39 -11.06 -13.88 -16.03
C ASP A 39 -9.68 -14.56 -16.06
N HIS A 40 -8.66 -13.93 -15.46
CA HIS A 40 -7.28 -14.43 -15.56
C HIS A 40 -6.59 -14.64 -14.21
N GLU A 41 -6.58 -13.62 -13.35
CA GLU A 41 -5.78 -13.67 -12.11
C GLU A 41 -6.48 -14.48 -11.02
N LEU A 42 -7.78 -14.27 -10.82
CA LEU A 42 -8.57 -14.99 -9.82
C LEU A 42 -8.63 -16.50 -10.09
N PRO A 43 -8.94 -16.98 -11.32
CA PRO A 43 -8.95 -18.41 -11.60
C PRO A 43 -7.56 -19.03 -11.46
N ARG A 44 -6.50 -18.30 -11.83
CA ARG A 44 -5.12 -18.76 -11.65
C ARG A 44 -4.74 -18.89 -10.18
N ALA A 45 -5.21 -18.00 -9.31
CA ALA A 45 -4.99 -18.09 -7.88
C ALA A 45 -5.79 -19.26 -7.27
N LEU A 46 -7.05 -19.43 -7.65
CA LEU A 46 -7.89 -20.55 -7.22
C LEU A 46 -7.28 -21.90 -7.65
N ALA A 47 -6.82 -22.03 -8.90
CA ALA A 47 -6.22 -23.26 -9.41
C ALA A 47 -4.98 -23.72 -8.62
N LYS A 48 -4.26 -22.82 -7.94
CA LYS A 48 -3.11 -23.19 -7.08
C LYS A 48 -3.53 -23.86 -5.78
N ILE A 49 -4.77 -23.63 -5.34
CA ILE A 49 -5.31 -24.11 -4.06
C ILE A 49 -6.41 -25.14 -4.23
N THR A 50 -6.95 -25.30 -5.45
CA THR A 50 -7.90 -26.34 -5.77
C THR A 50 -7.26 -27.71 -5.56
N PRO A 51 -7.91 -28.63 -4.83
CA PRO A 51 -7.45 -30.02 -4.67
C PRO A 51 -7.32 -30.74 -6.02
N ALA A 52 -6.49 -31.79 -6.07
CA ALA A 52 -6.32 -32.59 -7.28
C ALA A 52 -7.63 -33.27 -7.72
N GLU A 53 -8.50 -33.59 -6.75
CA GLU A 53 -9.82 -34.16 -6.93
C GLU A 53 -10.86 -33.13 -7.43
N GLY A 54 -10.47 -31.86 -7.56
CA GLY A 54 -11.32 -30.75 -7.98
C GLY A 54 -11.96 -29.98 -6.82
N GLU A 55 -12.87 -29.08 -7.17
CA GLU A 55 -13.61 -28.28 -6.18
C GLU A 55 -14.60 -29.15 -5.41
N THR A 56 -14.36 -29.33 -4.11
CA THR A 56 -15.32 -29.99 -3.20
C THR A 56 -16.40 -29.00 -2.74
N ALA A 57 -17.52 -29.50 -2.22
CA ALA A 57 -18.56 -28.64 -1.65
C ALA A 57 -18.03 -27.74 -0.51
N ALA A 58 -17.12 -28.26 0.32
CA ALA A 58 -16.45 -27.49 1.36
C ALA A 58 -15.55 -26.38 0.79
N PHE A 59 -14.82 -26.66 -0.28
CA PHE A 59 -14.01 -25.66 -0.98
C PHE A 59 -14.87 -24.53 -1.55
N ILE A 60 -15.97 -24.87 -2.23
CA ILE A 60 -16.91 -23.91 -2.80
C ILE A 60 -17.53 -23.06 -1.70
N THR A 61 -17.98 -23.69 -0.61
CA THR A 61 -18.59 -22.99 0.53
C THR A 61 -17.61 -21.98 1.15
N TYR A 62 -16.35 -22.40 1.33
CA TYR A 62 -15.32 -21.52 1.87
C TYR A 62 -14.98 -20.37 0.91
N ARG A 63 -14.81 -20.66 -0.39
CA ARG A 63 -14.55 -19.67 -1.43
C ARG A 63 -15.64 -18.60 -1.48
N ASP A 64 -16.90 -19.04 -1.54
CA ASP A 64 -18.04 -18.14 -1.70
C ASP A 64 -18.25 -17.31 -0.43
N GLY A 65 -18.05 -17.91 0.76
CA GLY A 65 -18.05 -17.17 2.02
C GLY A 65 -16.92 -16.15 2.13
N LEU A 66 -15.71 -16.49 1.66
CA LEU A 66 -14.59 -15.56 1.58
C LEU A 66 -14.91 -14.38 0.66
N PHE A 67 -15.49 -14.64 -0.51
CA PHE A 67 -15.89 -13.62 -1.47
C PHE A 67 -16.93 -12.67 -0.89
N GLN A 68 -17.99 -13.20 -0.28
CA GLN A 68 -19.00 -12.39 0.38
C GLN A 68 -18.38 -11.50 1.48
N MET A 69 -17.53 -12.07 2.33
CA MET A 69 -16.87 -11.32 3.41
C MET A 69 -16.01 -10.17 2.85
N GLU A 70 -15.25 -10.40 1.78
CA GLU A 70 -14.41 -9.36 1.18
C GLU A 70 -15.23 -8.29 0.45
N GLU A 71 -16.35 -8.66 -0.16
CA GLU A 71 -17.29 -7.71 -0.74
C GLU A 71 -17.89 -6.79 0.34
N GLU A 72 -18.38 -7.37 1.44
CA GLU A 72 -18.89 -6.60 2.59
C GLU A 72 -17.81 -5.69 3.19
N ARG A 73 -16.58 -6.20 3.34
CA ARG A 73 -15.44 -5.43 3.85
C ARG A 73 -15.15 -4.21 2.99
N VAL A 74 -15.16 -4.36 1.67
CA VAL A 74 -14.90 -3.25 0.74
C VAL A 74 -16.02 -2.21 0.79
N HIS A 75 -17.28 -2.64 0.78
CA HIS A 75 -18.42 -1.72 0.88
C HIS A 75 -18.42 -0.95 2.21
N ASN A 76 -18.14 -1.62 3.33
CA ASN A 76 -18.02 -0.97 4.63
C ASN A 76 -16.86 0.04 4.67
N ALA A 77 -15.71 -0.32 4.11
CA ALA A 77 -14.56 0.59 4.03
C ALA A 77 -14.86 1.83 3.17
N LEU A 78 -15.59 1.66 2.06
CA LEU A 78 -16.02 2.77 1.21
C LEU A 78 -17.02 3.67 1.93
N ALA A 79 -18.03 3.11 2.59
CA ALA A 79 -19.00 3.89 3.36
C ALA A 79 -18.30 4.71 4.46
N VAL A 80 -17.35 4.11 5.18
CA VAL A 80 -16.54 4.82 6.18
C VAL A 80 -15.70 5.92 5.53
N ALA A 81 -15.09 5.65 4.37
CA ALA A 81 -14.30 6.65 3.64
C ALA A 81 -15.17 7.83 3.19
N GLU A 82 -16.39 7.60 2.72
CA GLU A 82 -17.34 8.64 2.31
C GLU A 82 -17.77 9.51 3.50
N LEU A 83 -17.98 8.91 4.67
CA LEU A 83 -18.30 9.65 5.90
C LEU A 83 -17.13 10.49 6.42
N LEU A 84 -15.91 9.96 6.31
CA LEU A 84 -14.70 10.61 6.82
C LEU A 84 -14.09 11.62 5.85
N ALA A 85 -14.28 11.46 4.53
CA ALA A 85 -13.64 12.30 3.53
C ALA A 85 -13.92 13.81 3.71
N PRO A 86 -15.17 14.27 3.97
CA PRO A 86 -15.43 15.68 4.22
C PRO A 86 -14.73 16.20 5.47
N LEU A 87 -14.77 15.43 6.56
CA LEU A 87 -14.15 15.80 7.84
C LEU A 87 -12.63 15.92 7.72
N LEU A 88 -12.00 15.02 6.95
CA LEU A 88 -10.58 15.08 6.67
C LEU A 88 -10.24 16.28 5.78
N LEU A 89 -11.07 16.59 4.78
CA LEU A 89 -10.88 17.73 3.90
C LEU A 89 -10.96 19.05 4.67
N ASP A 90 -11.97 19.21 5.54
CA ASP A 90 -12.16 20.39 6.38
C ASP A 90 -10.98 20.60 7.33
N ARG A 91 -10.49 19.54 7.96
CA ARG A 91 -9.28 19.61 8.82
C ARG A 91 -8.02 19.94 8.04
N MET A 92 -7.91 19.49 6.79
CA MET A 92 -6.76 19.81 5.95
C MET A 92 -6.79 21.25 5.47
N THR A 93 -7.96 21.80 5.12
CA THR A 93 -8.08 23.21 4.72
C THR A 93 -7.88 24.16 5.89
N GLU A 94 -8.42 23.86 7.08
CA GLU A 94 -8.16 24.62 8.32
C GLU A 94 -6.66 24.68 8.67
N ASN A 95 -5.96 23.55 8.55
CA ASN A 95 -4.52 23.46 8.81
C ASN A 95 -3.67 24.10 7.69
N ALA A 96 -4.11 24.02 6.43
CA ALA A 96 -3.42 24.66 5.30
C ALA A 96 -3.51 26.20 5.38
N LEU A 97 -4.65 26.73 5.84
CA LEU A 97 -4.83 28.17 6.08
C LEU A 97 -4.09 28.69 7.32
N SER A 98 -3.67 27.79 8.22
CA SER A 98 -2.91 28.11 9.43
C SER A 98 -1.39 27.91 9.27
N ALA A 99 -0.92 27.44 8.11
CA ALA A 99 0.49 27.22 7.86
C ALA A 99 1.18 28.53 7.39
N PRO A 100 2.29 28.96 8.02
CA PRO A 100 3.11 30.04 7.45
C PRO A 100 3.61 29.59 6.07
N ALA A 101 3.63 30.54 5.12
CA ALA A 101 3.76 30.36 3.67
C ALA A 101 5.04 29.66 3.12
N GLY A 102 5.74 28.84 3.92
CA GLY A 102 7.00 28.20 3.53
C GLY A 102 7.05 26.67 3.66
N ALA A 103 6.03 26.00 4.19
CA ALA A 103 6.11 24.56 4.47
C ALA A 103 5.18 23.73 3.56
N ALA A 104 5.47 23.68 2.26
CA ALA A 104 4.90 22.68 1.37
C ALA A 104 5.46 21.29 1.73
N ARG A 105 4.84 20.63 2.71
CA ARG A 105 5.16 19.25 3.07
C ARG A 105 4.58 18.34 1.98
N ARG A 106 5.43 17.84 1.08
CA ARG A 106 5.02 16.86 0.06
C ARG A 106 4.50 15.60 0.77
N LEU A 107 3.21 15.31 0.62
CA LEU A 107 2.53 14.14 1.21
C LEU A 107 2.64 12.86 0.36
N PHE A 108 3.32 12.93 -0.79
CA PHE A 108 3.58 11.77 -1.64
C PHE A 108 5.09 11.54 -1.74
N PRO A 109 5.59 10.32 -1.51
CA PRO A 109 6.91 9.97 -1.97
C PRO A 109 6.89 10.08 -3.50
N ASP A 110 7.66 11.03 -4.00
CA ASP A 110 8.00 11.12 -5.41
C ASP A 110 8.52 9.75 -5.85
N ARG A 111 7.91 9.16 -6.87
CA ARG A 111 8.35 7.88 -7.42
C ARG A 111 9.64 8.18 -8.16
N SER A 112 10.75 8.16 -7.43
CA SER A 112 12.08 8.39 -7.96
C SER A 112 12.34 7.41 -9.12
N PRO A 113 12.87 7.86 -10.27
CA PRO A 113 13.34 6.97 -11.31
C PRO A 113 14.51 6.11 -10.79
N ALA A 114 14.64 4.93 -11.41
CA ALA A 114 15.51 3.77 -11.13
C ALA A 114 16.93 4.04 -10.57
N PRO A 115 17.53 3.04 -9.87
CA PRO A 115 18.81 3.20 -9.18
C PRO A 115 19.96 3.37 -10.18
N VAL A 116 20.62 4.53 -10.12
CA VAL A 116 21.96 4.69 -10.68
C VAL A 116 22.93 4.00 -9.72
N ALA A 117 23.61 2.97 -10.21
CA ALA A 117 24.66 2.27 -9.49
C ALA A 117 25.72 3.29 -9.00
N THR A 118 25.67 3.60 -7.70
CA THR A 118 26.70 4.40 -7.03
C THR A 118 27.63 3.42 -6.33
N LYS A 119 28.93 3.59 -6.62
CA LYS A 119 30.02 2.84 -6.02
C LYS A 119 29.93 2.91 -4.49
N PRO A 120 30.39 1.88 -3.75
CA PRO A 120 30.41 1.94 -2.30
C PRO A 120 31.21 3.16 -1.87
N VAL A 121 30.53 4.07 -1.16
CA VAL A 121 31.14 5.21 -0.47
C VAL A 121 32.06 4.65 0.59
N ASP A 122 33.36 4.93 0.45
CA ASP A 122 34.36 4.54 1.43
C ASP A 122 34.13 5.36 2.72
N ILE A 123 34.31 4.73 3.87
CA ILE A 123 34.09 5.36 5.19
C ILE A 123 34.98 6.60 5.34
N ALA A 124 36.12 6.63 4.66
CA ALA A 124 37.01 7.78 4.58
C ALA A 124 36.32 9.04 3.99
N ASP A 125 35.57 8.89 2.89
CA ASP A 125 34.88 10.01 2.22
C ASP A 125 33.76 10.60 3.11
N MET A 126 33.14 9.76 3.94
CA MET A 126 32.09 10.18 4.86
C MET A 126 32.66 10.96 6.05
N ILE A 127 33.83 10.57 6.57
CA ILE A 127 34.51 11.30 7.65
C ILE A 127 34.96 12.68 7.18
N ASP A 128 35.51 12.79 5.96
CA ASP A 128 35.96 14.07 5.41
C ASP A 128 34.79 15.04 5.16
N CYS A 129 33.63 14.54 4.74
CA CYS A 129 32.41 15.34 4.63
C CYS A 129 31.96 15.93 5.97
N VAL A 130 31.98 15.12 7.04
CA VAL A 130 31.57 15.58 8.38
C VAL A 130 32.57 16.58 8.96
N LEU A 131 33.87 16.37 8.75
CA LEU A 131 34.91 17.30 9.19
C LEU A 131 34.87 18.64 8.41
N ALA A 132 34.53 18.60 7.12
CA ALA A 132 34.37 19.81 6.31
C ALA A 132 33.18 20.67 6.79
N GLN A 133 32.05 20.04 7.17
CA GLN A 133 30.89 20.74 7.73
C GLN A 133 31.15 21.36 9.11
N GLN A 134 31.99 20.74 9.96
CA GLN A 134 32.32 21.35 11.26
C GLN A 134 33.22 22.58 11.12
N ARG A 135 34.07 22.65 10.08
CA ARG A 135 34.94 23.81 9.83
C ARG A 135 34.18 25.04 9.32
N SER A 136 33.07 24.86 8.60
CA SER A 136 32.24 25.97 8.11
C SER A 136 31.36 26.58 9.19
N VAL A 137 30.91 25.79 10.18
CA VAL A 137 30.12 26.28 11.32
C VAL A 137 30.94 27.19 12.25
N ASN A 138 32.25 26.96 12.39
CA ASN A 138 33.10 27.75 13.29
C ASN A 138 33.67 29.05 12.70
N ARG A 139 33.44 29.36 11.43
CA ARG A 139 33.91 30.62 10.79
C ARG A 139 32.82 31.70 10.64
N GLY A 140 31.63 31.45 11.17
CA GLY A 140 30.46 32.31 11.02
C GLY A 140 29.93 32.92 12.32
N ARG A 141 30.78 33.20 13.31
CA ARG A 141 30.40 34.01 14.48
C ARG A 141 31.33 35.22 14.58
N PRO A 142 30.81 36.46 14.49
CA PRO A 142 31.59 37.66 14.75
C PRO A 142 32.01 37.75 16.22
#